data_AF-K1SWS4-F1
#
_entry.id   AF-K1SWS4-F1
#
_cell.length_a   1.000
_cell.length_b   1.000
_cell.length_c   1.000
_cell.angle_alpha   90.00
_cell.angle_beta   90.00
_cell.angle_gamma   90.00
#
_symmetry.space_group_name_H-M   'P 1'
#
loop_
_entity.id
_entity.type
_entity.pdbx_description
1 polymer ?
#
loop_
_entity_poly.entity_id
_entity_poly.type
_entity_poly.pdbx_seq_one_letter_code
_entity_poly.pdbx_strand_id
1 'polypeptide(L)'
;NNLGGVTRVLYAMSSRNSRIAAHNCWTSVVGGATTIGFGGSVGPEAPIVLTGAAIGSNIGRLARLNYKNSTLLLCCGAGAALAAIFKAPITGVVFVLEILMLDITAGSVIPLLIASVTATTMAFMLRGFDPILAVTLAPQDAFELWQIPLFILLGMLCGLMAWYFTSMNSRVGNFFKGIDRQWKKWLWGGVILGVLIFIFPPLYGEGYEGFTALMHGKTETLF
;
A
#
# COMPACT_ATOMS: atom_id res chain seq x y z
N ASN A 1 -15.55 -13.57 -1.16
CA ASN A 1 -14.30 -13.32 -0.40
C ASN A 1 -13.50 -12.16 -1.00
N ASN A 2 -13.84 -10.93 -0.61
CA ASN A 2 -13.08 -9.72 -0.96
C ASN A 2 -12.01 -9.46 0.10
N LEU A 3 -10.96 -10.28 0.11
CA LEU A 3 -9.76 -10.01 0.88
C LEU A 3 -8.92 -9.00 0.09
N GLY A 4 -8.48 -7.92 0.76
CA GLY A 4 -7.58 -6.92 0.18
C GLY A 4 -6.23 -7.52 -0.22
N GLY A 5 -5.43 -6.78 -0.99
CA GLY A 5 -4.17 -7.27 -1.58
C GLY A 5 -3.25 -7.93 -0.54
N VAL A 6 -2.94 -7.21 0.54
CA VAL A 6 -2.09 -7.70 1.65
C VAL A 6 -2.73 -8.90 2.37
N THR A 7 -4.04 -8.85 2.62
CA THR A 7 -4.75 -9.95 3.29
C THR A 7 -4.73 -11.24 2.46
N ARG A 8 -4.74 -11.15 1.13
CA ARG A 8 -4.55 -12.32 0.25
C ARG A 8 -3.14 -12.89 0.34
N VAL A 9 -2.13 -12.04 0.49
CA VAL A 9 -0.75 -12.48 0.68
C VAL A 9 -0.62 -13.21 2.02
N LEU A 10 -1.12 -12.63 3.11
CA LEU A 10 -1.13 -13.26 4.43
C LEU A 10 -1.89 -14.59 4.44
N TYR A 11 -3.05 -14.64 3.78
CA TYR A 11 -3.81 -15.88 3.63
C TYR A 11 -3.04 -16.93 2.81
N ALA A 12 -2.33 -16.52 1.77
CA ALA A 12 -1.52 -17.44 0.98
C ALA A 12 -0.34 -18.01 1.78
N MET A 13 0.29 -17.18 2.62
CA MET A 13 1.34 -17.60 3.54
C MET A 13 0.80 -18.61 4.55
N SER A 14 -0.25 -18.27 5.29
CA SER A 14 -0.77 -19.14 6.37
C SER A 14 -1.45 -20.42 5.87
N SER A 15 -2.18 -20.34 4.75
CA SER A 15 -3.16 -21.37 4.37
C SER A 15 -2.90 -22.01 3.01
N ARG A 16 -1.99 -21.47 2.19
CA ARG A 16 -1.71 -21.98 0.83
C ARG A 16 -0.25 -22.30 0.58
N ASN A 17 0.53 -22.57 1.63
CA ASN A 17 1.93 -22.96 1.49
C ASN A 17 2.73 -21.90 0.70
N SER A 18 2.37 -20.63 0.88
CA SER A 18 2.92 -19.46 0.18
C SER A 18 2.77 -19.49 -1.34
N ARG A 19 1.72 -20.16 -1.85
CA ARG A 19 1.42 -20.24 -3.28
C ARG A 19 0.35 -19.23 -3.68
N ILE A 20 0.74 -18.32 -4.58
CA ILE A 20 -0.15 -17.34 -5.21
C ILE A 20 -0.30 -17.68 -6.69
N ALA A 21 -1.53 -17.62 -7.21
CA ALA A 21 -1.82 -17.92 -8.60
C ALA A 21 -1.12 -16.94 -9.55
N ALA A 22 -0.56 -17.46 -10.65
CA ALA A 22 0.25 -16.69 -11.61
C ALA A 22 -0.50 -15.53 -12.29
N HIS A 23 -1.83 -15.63 -12.44
CA HIS A 23 -2.61 -14.53 -13.00
C HIS A 23 -2.54 -13.26 -12.14
N ASN A 24 -2.36 -13.39 -10.81
CA ASN A 24 -2.26 -12.25 -9.90
C ASN A 24 -1.02 -11.37 -10.14
N CYS A 25 -0.04 -11.86 -10.91
CA CYS A 25 1.11 -11.06 -11.36
C CYS A 25 0.70 -9.90 -12.28
N TRP A 26 -0.46 -9.97 -12.93
CA TRP A 26 -0.91 -8.95 -13.88
C TRP A 26 -2.32 -8.45 -13.58
N THR A 27 -3.23 -9.33 -13.15
CA THR A 27 -4.63 -8.95 -12.91
C THR A 27 -4.78 -7.89 -11.82
N SER A 28 -3.90 -7.92 -10.81
CA SER A 28 -3.94 -6.94 -9.71
C SER A 28 -3.53 -5.54 -10.20
N VAL A 29 -2.49 -5.47 -11.03
CA VAL A 29 -2.03 -4.21 -11.64
C VAL A 29 -3.08 -3.66 -12.58
N VAL A 30 -3.62 -4.48 -13.49
CA VAL A 30 -4.65 -4.06 -14.43
C VAL A 30 -5.91 -3.60 -13.70
N GLY A 31 -6.37 -4.34 -12.69
CA GLY A 31 -7.53 -3.96 -11.89
C GLY A 31 -7.32 -2.66 -11.11
N GLY A 32 -6.14 -2.49 -10.50
CA GLY A 32 -5.76 -1.26 -9.80
C GLY A 32 -5.70 -0.06 -10.75
N ALA A 33 -4.97 -0.18 -11.85
CA ALA A 33 -4.83 0.86 -12.87
C ALA A 33 -6.17 1.25 -13.49
N THR A 34 -7.06 0.28 -13.73
CA THR A 34 -8.41 0.54 -14.22
C THR A 34 -9.22 1.33 -13.20
N THR A 35 -9.15 0.94 -11.92
CA THR A 35 -9.90 1.62 -10.84
C THR A 35 -9.42 3.06 -10.67
N ILE A 36 -8.10 3.28 -10.62
CA ILE A 36 -7.49 4.60 -10.49
C ILE A 36 -7.78 5.45 -11.75
N GLY A 37 -7.64 4.86 -12.93
CA GLY A 37 -7.89 5.52 -14.21
C GLY A 37 -9.35 5.94 -14.41
N PHE A 38 -10.32 5.23 -13.82
CA PHE A 38 -11.73 5.63 -13.81
C PHE A 38 -12.10 6.53 -12.62
N GLY A 39 -11.13 7.06 -11.87
CA GLY A 39 -11.37 7.99 -10.77
C GLY A 39 -11.74 7.36 -9.44
N GLY A 40 -11.50 6.06 -9.27
CA GLY A 40 -11.66 5.38 -7.99
C GLY A 40 -10.56 5.78 -7.01
N SER A 41 -10.96 6.25 -5.83
CA SER A 41 -10.05 6.55 -4.71
C SER A 41 -9.52 5.25 -4.08
N VAL A 42 -8.44 4.71 -4.63
CA VAL A 42 -7.76 3.50 -4.13
C VAL A 42 -6.25 3.68 -4.24
N GLY A 43 -5.52 3.31 -3.20
CA GLY A 43 -4.07 3.31 -3.21
C GLY A 43 -3.48 2.17 -4.07
N PRO A 44 -2.44 2.43 -4.88
CA PRO A 44 -1.79 1.42 -5.73
C PRO A 44 -0.93 0.43 -4.95
N GLU A 45 -0.71 0.64 -3.65
CA GLU A 45 0.21 -0.15 -2.83
C GLU A 45 -0.28 -1.60 -2.67
N ALA A 46 -1.56 -1.80 -2.39
CA ALA A 46 -2.14 -3.13 -2.21
C ALA A 46 -2.03 -4.03 -3.46
N PRO A 47 -2.39 -3.58 -4.68
CA PRO A 47 -2.22 -4.40 -5.89
C PRO A 47 -0.76 -4.64 -6.23
N ILE A 48 0.15 -3.70 -5.95
CA ILE A 48 1.57 -3.87 -6.25
C ILE A 48 2.23 -4.85 -5.29
N VAL A 49 1.91 -4.80 -3.98
CA VAL A 49 2.38 -5.80 -3.00
C VAL A 49 1.91 -7.21 -3.38
N LEU A 50 0.63 -7.36 -3.75
CA LEU A 50 0.10 -8.65 -4.20
C LEU A 50 0.81 -9.15 -5.47
N THR A 51 1.11 -8.24 -6.40
CA THR A 51 1.82 -8.56 -7.64
C THR A 51 3.25 -9.01 -7.35
N GLY A 52 4.00 -8.27 -6.53
CA GLY A 52 5.35 -8.63 -6.12
C GLY A 52 5.39 -9.98 -5.40
N ALA A 53 4.46 -10.19 -4.46
CA ALA A 53 4.29 -11.46 -3.78
C ALA A 53 3.97 -12.61 -4.74
N ALA A 54 3.11 -12.38 -5.74
CA ALA A 54 2.78 -13.36 -6.76
C ALA A 54 3.99 -13.73 -7.62
N ILE A 55 4.79 -12.74 -8.04
CA ILE A 55 6.01 -12.96 -8.82
C ILE A 55 7.00 -13.80 -8.00
N GLY A 56 7.30 -13.40 -6.77
CA GLY A 56 8.20 -14.13 -5.87
C GLY A 56 7.75 -15.56 -5.60
N SER A 57 6.46 -15.74 -5.30
CA SER A 57 5.84 -17.06 -5.09
C SER A 57 5.96 -17.97 -6.32
N ASN A 58 5.70 -17.44 -7.53
CA ASN A 58 5.78 -18.24 -8.75
C ASN A 58 7.23 -18.56 -9.15
N ILE A 59 8.19 -17.68 -8.88
CA ILE A 59 9.62 -17.97 -9.04
C ILE A 59 10.04 -19.11 -8.08
N GLY A 60 9.64 -19.04 -6.81
CA GLY A 60 9.90 -20.12 -5.86
C GLY A 60 9.28 -21.46 -6.28
N ARG A 61 8.09 -21.41 -6.88
CA ARG A 61 7.43 -22.59 -7.46
C ARG A 61 8.21 -23.15 -8.65
N LEU A 62 8.67 -22.29 -9.57
CA LEU A 62 9.45 -22.70 -10.73
C LEU A 62 10.78 -23.35 -10.32
N ALA A 63 11.44 -22.79 -9.31
CA ALA A 63 12.66 -23.32 -8.72
C ALA A 63 12.43 -24.53 -7.79
N ARG A 64 11.19 -25.01 -7.64
CA ARG A 64 10.79 -26.17 -6.81
C ARG A 64 11.29 -26.07 -5.37
N LEU A 65 11.27 -24.86 -4.80
CA LEU A 65 11.77 -24.61 -3.46
C LEU A 65 10.83 -25.18 -2.37
N ASN A 66 11.41 -25.43 -1.20
CA ASN A 66 10.63 -25.77 -0.01
C ASN A 66 9.74 -24.59 0.43
N TYR A 67 8.84 -24.84 1.39
CA TYR A 67 7.92 -23.82 1.91
C TYR A 67 8.67 -22.59 2.43
N LYS A 68 9.69 -22.78 3.28
CA LYS A 68 10.45 -21.67 3.89
C LYS A 68 11.07 -20.74 2.84
N ASN A 69 11.74 -21.30 1.84
CA ASN A 69 12.39 -20.51 0.79
C ASN A 69 11.38 -19.92 -0.21
N SER A 70 10.24 -20.59 -0.44
CA SER A 70 9.15 -20.04 -1.25
C SER A 70 8.48 -18.86 -0.56
N THR A 71 8.26 -18.94 0.76
CA THR A 71 7.78 -17.82 1.58
C THR A 71 8.78 -16.67 1.57
N LEU A 72 10.07 -16.97 1.69
CA LEU A 72 11.12 -15.95 1.61
C LEU A 72 11.07 -15.22 0.26
N LEU A 73 10.99 -15.92 -0.87
CA LEU A 73 10.88 -15.27 -2.19
C LEU A 73 9.60 -14.46 -2.36
N LEU A 74 8.47 -14.96 -1.86
CA LEU A 74 7.21 -14.21 -1.81
C LEU A 74 7.40 -12.89 -1.04
N CYS A 75 8.01 -12.95 0.14
CA CYS A 75 8.29 -11.78 0.96
C CYS A 75 9.31 -10.83 0.29
N CYS A 76 10.37 -11.35 -0.33
CA CYS A 76 11.32 -10.55 -1.11
C CYS A 76 10.62 -9.82 -2.26
N GLY A 77 9.74 -10.48 -2.99
CA GLY A 77 8.96 -9.86 -4.07
C GLY A 77 8.01 -8.78 -3.56
N ALA A 78 7.31 -9.04 -2.45
CA ALA A 78 6.42 -8.06 -1.81
C ALA A 78 7.18 -6.82 -1.30
N GLY A 79 8.28 -7.03 -0.56
CA GLY A 79 9.11 -5.96 -0.02
C GLY A 79 9.82 -5.16 -1.10
N ALA A 80 10.35 -5.82 -2.14
CA ALA A 80 10.95 -5.18 -3.30
C ALA A 80 9.96 -4.29 -4.06
N ALA A 81 8.73 -4.76 -4.26
CA ALA A 81 7.71 -3.99 -4.94
C ALA A 81 7.35 -2.72 -4.14
N LEU A 82 7.21 -2.83 -2.81
CA LEU A 82 6.92 -1.69 -1.94
C LEU A 82 8.11 -0.71 -1.87
N ALA A 83 9.33 -1.23 -1.76
CA ALA A 83 10.56 -0.45 -1.75
C ALA A 83 10.72 0.39 -3.03
N ALA A 84 10.43 -0.22 -4.20
CA ALA A 84 10.49 0.45 -5.48
C ALA A 84 9.45 1.56 -5.63
N ILE A 85 8.20 1.35 -5.16
CA ILE A 85 7.15 2.39 -5.22
C ILE A 85 7.58 3.62 -4.44
N PHE A 86 8.06 3.43 -3.20
CA PHE A 86 8.37 4.54 -2.30
C PHE A 86 9.78 5.10 -2.48
N LYS A 87 10.58 4.54 -3.41
CA LYS A 87 12.02 4.83 -3.53
C LYS A 87 12.75 4.72 -2.18
N ALA A 88 12.30 3.81 -1.32
CA ALA A 88 12.72 3.70 0.08
C ALA A 88 12.93 2.22 0.45
N PRO A 89 14.18 1.72 0.44
CA PRO A 89 14.44 0.29 0.61
C PRO A 89 14.12 -0.21 2.02
N ILE A 90 14.36 0.62 3.04
CA ILE A 90 14.09 0.29 4.44
C ILE A 90 12.60 0.08 4.68
N THR A 91 11.73 0.91 4.06
CA THR A 91 10.27 0.80 4.18
C THR A 91 9.77 -0.57 3.70
N GLY A 92 10.29 -1.08 2.58
CA GLY A 92 9.93 -2.40 2.07
C GLY A 92 10.33 -3.54 3.01
N VAL A 93 11.49 -3.42 3.67
CA VAL A 93 11.97 -4.42 4.64
C VAL A 93 11.13 -4.41 5.91
N VAL A 94 10.92 -3.23 6.50
CA VAL A 94 10.12 -3.08 7.73
C VAL A 94 8.69 -3.56 7.51
N PHE A 95 8.08 -3.24 6.37
CA PHE A 95 6.76 -3.75 5.99
C PHE A 95 6.68 -5.27 6.02
N VAL A 96 7.68 -5.96 5.47
CA VAL A 96 7.70 -7.43 5.44
C VAL A 96 7.89 -8.02 6.85
N LEU A 97 8.71 -7.40 7.68
CA LEU A 97 8.95 -7.86 9.05
C LEU A 97 7.73 -7.65 9.95
N GLU A 98 7.09 -6.49 9.87
CA GLU A 98 5.97 -6.13 10.74
C GLU A 98 4.63 -6.67 10.25
N ILE A 99 4.34 -6.53 8.94
CA ILE A 99 3.02 -6.84 8.39
C ILE A 99 2.95 -8.27 7.87
N LEU A 100 3.97 -8.76 7.16
CA LEU A 100 3.99 -10.14 6.68
C LEU A 100 4.54 -11.13 7.72
N MET A 101 5.01 -10.64 8.88
CA MET A 101 5.52 -11.44 9.99
C MET A 101 6.57 -12.47 9.55
N LEU A 102 7.51 -12.05 8.70
CA LEU A 102 8.63 -12.90 8.31
C LEU A 102 9.60 -13.09 9.50
N ASP A 103 10.02 -14.32 9.74
CA ASP A 103 10.97 -14.63 10.83
C ASP A 103 12.27 -13.83 10.68
N ILE A 104 12.61 -13.06 11.73
CA ILE A 104 13.82 -12.23 11.78
C ILE A 104 15.04 -13.15 11.97
N THR A 105 15.58 -13.62 10.85
CA THR A 105 16.79 -14.44 10.78
C THR A 105 17.74 -13.83 9.75
N ALA A 106 19.05 -13.92 9.96
CA ALA A 106 20.04 -13.42 8.99
C ALA A 106 19.82 -14.01 7.59
N GLY A 107 19.41 -15.29 7.52
CA GLY A 107 19.08 -15.98 6.27
C GLY A 107 17.85 -15.45 5.52
N SER A 108 16.98 -14.67 6.18
CA SER A 108 15.79 -14.09 5.57
C SER A 108 15.93 -12.58 5.33
N VAL A 109 16.58 -11.87 6.25
CA VAL A 109 16.74 -10.41 6.20
C VAL A 109 17.74 -10.01 5.11
N ILE A 110 18.84 -10.74 4.94
CA ILE A 110 19.86 -10.41 3.92
C ILE A 110 19.27 -10.48 2.49
N PRO A 111 18.61 -11.57 2.07
CA PRO A 111 17.99 -11.63 0.73
C PRO A 111 16.90 -10.58 0.53
N LEU A 112 16.12 -10.28 1.57
CA LEU A 112 15.08 -9.26 1.55
C LEU A 112 15.65 -7.85 1.35
N LEU A 113 16.74 -7.52 2.05
CA LEU A 113 17.46 -6.27 1.89
C LEU A 113 18.03 -6.13 0.47
N ILE A 114 18.69 -7.17 -0.04
CA ILE A 114 19.24 -7.18 -1.39
C ILE A 114 18.14 -6.93 -2.41
N ALA A 115 17.03 -7.68 -2.33
CA ALA A 115 15.89 -7.50 -3.24
C ALA A 115 15.29 -6.09 -3.17
N SER A 116 15.14 -5.54 -1.97
CA SER A 116 14.60 -4.19 -1.75
C SER A 116 15.52 -3.10 -2.31
N VAL A 117 16.82 -3.19 -2.05
CA VAL A 117 17.81 -2.25 -2.59
C VAL A 117 17.88 -2.34 -4.12
N THR A 118 17.93 -3.55 -4.69
CA THR A 118 17.94 -3.71 -6.15
C THR A 118 16.70 -3.10 -6.80
N ALA A 119 15.52 -3.31 -6.23
CA ALA A 119 14.28 -2.77 -6.76
C ALA A 119 14.21 -1.24 -6.64
N THR A 120 14.67 -0.67 -5.52
CA THR A 120 14.78 0.78 -5.36
C THR A 120 15.78 1.40 -6.33
N THR A 121 16.96 0.78 -6.52
CA THR A 121 17.94 1.26 -7.51
C THR A 121 17.36 1.24 -8.91
N MET A 122 16.61 0.20 -9.27
CA MET A 122 15.90 0.14 -10.54
C MET A 122 14.85 1.26 -10.66
N ALA A 123 14.13 1.56 -9.58
CA ALA A 123 13.17 2.67 -9.56
C ALA A 123 13.85 4.03 -9.75
N PHE A 124 15.05 4.25 -9.19
CA PHE A 124 15.83 5.47 -9.43
C PHE A 124 16.33 5.57 -10.87
N MET A 125 16.77 4.46 -11.48
CA MET A 125 17.19 4.45 -12.88
C MET A 125 16.05 4.78 -13.84
N LEU A 126 14.82 4.34 -13.52
CA LEU A 126 13.65 4.53 -14.39
C LEU A 126 12.90 5.85 -14.17
N ARG A 127 12.82 6.33 -12.92
CA ARG A 127 12.01 7.50 -12.53
C ARG A 127 12.82 8.65 -11.93
N GLY A 128 14.14 8.64 -12.09
CA GLY A 128 15.03 9.65 -11.53
C GLY A 128 15.13 9.62 -10.01
N PHE A 129 15.98 10.49 -9.47
CA PHE A 129 16.32 10.56 -8.04
C PHE A 129 15.37 11.44 -7.21
N ASP A 130 14.36 12.04 -7.83
CA ASP A 130 13.44 12.91 -7.11
C ASP A 130 12.70 12.12 -6.03
N PRO A 131 12.84 12.53 -4.74
CA PRO A 131 12.09 11.91 -3.66
C PRO A 131 10.60 12.21 -3.86
N ILE A 132 9.76 11.24 -3.53
CA ILE A 132 8.30 11.37 -3.66
C ILE A 132 7.78 12.49 -2.75
N LEU A 133 8.45 12.70 -1.62
CA LEU A 133 8.18 13.78 -0.67
C LEU A 133 9.51 14.46 -0.32
N ALA A 134 9.75 15.65 -0.86
CA ALA A 134 10.88 16.50 -0.49
C ALA A 134 10.47 17.44 0.64
N VAL A 135 10.67 17.01 1.90
CA VAL A 135 10.47 17.90 3.06
C VAL A 135 11.83 18.46 3.44
N THR A 136 12.10 19.71 3.07
CA THR A 136 13.26 20.46 3.56
C THR A 136 12.89 21.11 4.88
N LEU A 137 13.31 20.51 6.00
CA LEU A 137 13.16 21.11 7.32
C LEU A 137 14.10 22.32 7.41
N ALA A 138 13.58 23.50 7.71
CA ALA A 138 14.42 24.65 8.01
C ALA A 138 15.03 24.45 9.42
N PRO A 139 16.20 25.05 9.73
CA PRO A 139 16.82 24.94 11.06
C PRO A 139 15.91 25.40 12.22
N GLN A 140 14.91 26.24 11.92
CA GLN A 140 13.89 26.72 12.85
C GLN A 140 12.77 25.70 13.15
N ASP A 141 12.67 24.61 12.40
CA ASP A 141 11.72 23.50 12.62
C ASP A 141 12.35 22.36 13.44
N ALA A 142 13.50 22.62 14.08
CA ALA A 142 14.19 21.63 14.89
C ALA A 142 13.33 21.21 16.09
N PHE A 143 13.36 19.92 16.39
CA PHE A 143 12.60 19.33 17.48
C PHE A 143 13.01 19.92 18.83
N GLU A 144 12.04 20.44 19.57
CA GLU A 144 12.24 20.91 20.95
C GLU A 144 11.56 19.97 21.95
N LEU A 145 12.21 19.72 23.09
CA LEU A 145 11.68 18.79 24.12
C LEU A 145 10.30 19.19 24.64
N TRP A 146 9.96 20.49 24.64
CA TRP A 146 8.65 20.98 25.05
C TRP A 146 7.50 20.51 24.14
N GLN A 147 7.81 20.11 22.90
CA GLN A 147 6.81 19.64 21.94
C GLN A 147 6.42 18.17 22.17
N ILE A 148 7.12 17.42 23.03
CA ILE A 148 6.83 16.00 23.30
C ILE A 148 5.35 15.76 23.67
N PRO A 149 4.72 16.51 24.59
CA PRO A 149 3.30 16.34 24.90
C PRO A 149 2.38 16.59 23.69
N LEU A 150 2.74 17.52 22.80
CA LEU A 150 1.98 17.79 21.58
C LEU A 150 2.08 16.62 20.59
N PHE A 151 3.25 16.00 20.46
CA PHE A 151 3.42 14.78 19.64
C PHE A 151 2.65 13.58 20.19
N ILE A 152 2.58 13.43 21.52
CA ILE A 152 1.76 12.40 22.17
C ILE A 152 0.27 12.63 21.87
N LEU A 153 -0.20 13.88 22.01
CA LEU A 153 -1.57 14.25 21.68
C LEU A 153 -1.88 14.00 20.20
N LEU A 154 -0.97 14.38 19.30
CA LEU A 154 -1.09 14.12 17.87
C LEU A 154 -1.18 12.62 17.57
N GLY A 155 -0.33 11.80 18.21
CA GLY A 155 -0.38 10.33 18.10
C GLY A 155 -1.74 9.76 18.53
N MET A 156 -2.31 10.27 19.63
CA MET A 156 -3.64 9.88 20.09
C MET A 156 -4.73 10.27 19.07
N LEU A 157 -4.69 11.48 18.53
CA LEU A 157 -5.63 11.94 17.51
C LEU A 157 -5.52 11.13 16.21
N CYS A 158 -4.30 10.82 15.76
CA CYS A 158 -4.06 9.94 14.61
C CYS A 158 -4.61 8.53 14.86
N GLY A 159 -4.43 7.99 16.07
CA GLY A 159 -5.00 6.69 16.46
C GLY A 159 -6.54 6.68 16.45
N LEU A 160 -7.16 7.72 17.01
CA LEU A 160 -8.62 7.90 16.97
C LEU A 160 -9.13 8.03 15.53
N MET A 161 -8.44 8.78 14.68
CA MET A 161 -8.78 8.93 13.28
C MET A 161 -8.66 7.62 12.51
N ALA A 162 -7.60 6.84 12.74
CA ALA A 162 -7.43 5.51 12.16
C ALA A 162 -8.53 4.54 12.60
N TRP A 163 -8.93 4.57 13.87
CA TRP A 163 -10.06 3.80 14.39
C TRP A 163 -11.39 4.20 13.73
N TYR A 164 -11.65 5.51 13.62
CA TYR A 164 -12.83 6.04 12.96
C TYR A 164 -12.89 5.60 11.50
N PHE A 165 -11.80 5.77 10.75
CA PHE A 165 -11.69 5.39 9.35
C PHE A 165 -11.92 3.89 9.15
N THR A 166 -11.27 3.04 9.95
CA THR A 166 -11.41 1.57 9.84
C THR A 166 -12.83 1.12 10.19
N SER A 167 -13.43 1.74 11.22
CA SER A 167 -14.81 1.48 11.62
C SER A 167 -15.80 1.88 10.53
N MET A 168 -15.61 3.06 9.94
CA MET A 168 -16.46 3.56 8.86
C MET A 168 -16.35 2.69 7.61
N ASN A 169 -15.13 2.32 7.21
CA ASN A 169 -14.89 1.44 6.07
C ASN A 169 -15.56 0.06 6.28
N SER A 170 -15.51 -0.49 7.49
CA SER A 170 -16.22 -1.73 7.83
C SER A 170 -17.75 -1.57 7.77
N ARG A 171 -18.30 -0.46 8.29
CA ARG A 171 -19.74 -0.16 8.24
C ARG A 171 -20.24 -0.01 6.80
N VAL A 172 -19.55 0.78 5.98
CA VAL A 172 -19.86 0.96 4.55
C VAL A 172 -19.75 -0.37 3.81
N GLY A 173 -18.68 -1.14 4.06
CA GLY A 173 -18.50 -2.47 3.49
C GLY A 173 -19.65 -3.42 3.85
N ASN A 174 -20.14 -3.40 5.09
CA ASN A 174 -21.28 -4.22 5.51
C ASN A 174 -22.60 -3.73 4.92
N PHE A 175 -22.82 -2.43 4.78
CA PHE A 175 -23.97 -1.87 4.06
C PHE A 175 -24.01 -2.36 2.60
N PHE A 176 -22.88 -2.28 1.90
CA PHE A 176 -22.76 -2.79 0.52
C PHE A 176 -22.87 -4.31 0.41
N LYS A 177 -22.51 -5.07 1.46
CA LYS A 177 -22.75 -6.52 1.49
C LYS A 177 -24.24 -6.86 1.50
N GLY A 178 -25.07 -6.05 2.18
CA GLY A 178 -26.52 -6.24 2.28
C GLY A 178 -27.31 -6.00 1.00
N ILE A 179 -26.68 -5.54 -0.08
CA ILE A 179 -27.31 -5.39 -1.40
C ILE A 179 -27.22 -6.72 -2.15
N ASP A 180 -28.35 -7.30 -2.56
CA ASP A 180 -28.40 -8.66 -3.14
C ASP A 180 -27.75 -8.79 -4.53
N ARG A 181 -27.86 -7.75 -5.37
CA ARG A 181 -27.41 -7.81 -6.78
C ARG A 181 -26.16 -6.98 -7.04
N GLN A 182 -25.16 -7.60 -7.66
CA GLN A 182 -23.88 -6.96 -7.98
C GLN A 182 -24.04 -5.71 -8.85
N TRP A 183 -24.89 -5.73 -9.88
CA TRP A 183 -25.13 -4.55 -10.73
C TRP A 183 -25.68 -3.35 -9.94
N LYS A 184 -26.55 -3.59 -8.94
CA LYS A 184 -27.06 -2.51 -8.08
C LYS A 184 -25.94 -1.85 -7.28
N LYS A 185 -24.96 -2.63 -6.82
CA LYS A 185 -23.77 -2.09 -6.11
C LYS A 185 -22.94 -1.19 -7.00
N TRP A 186 -22.80 -1.57 -8.28
CA TRP A 186 -22.01 -0.80 -9.25
C TRP A 186 -22.72 0.52 -9.59
N LEU A 187 -24.04 0.49 -9.79
CA LEU A 187 -24.85 1.70 -10.01
C LEU A 187 -24.80 2.63 -8.81
N TRP A 188 -25.12 2.15 -7.61
CA TRP A 188 -25.10 2.98 -6.40
C TRP A 188 -23.70 3.50 -6.07
N GLY A 189 -22.69 2.65 -6.18
CA GLY A 189 -21.29 3.04 -5.97
C GLY A 189 -20.85 4.11 -6.95
N GLY A 190 -21.14 3.93 -8.24
CA GLY A 190 -20.78 4.90 -9.28
C GLY A 190 -21.52 6.23 -9.16
N VAL A 191 -22.81 6.22 -8.84
CA VAL A 191 -23.60 7.45 -8.64
C VAL A 191 -23.12 8.22 -7.42
N ILE A 192 -22.94 7.55 -6.28
CA ILE A 192 -22.45 8.18 -5.05
C ILE A 192 -21.05 8.74 -5.26
N LEU A 193 -20.15 7.95 -5.86
CA LEU A 193 -18.78 8.38 -6.14
C LEU A 193 -18.76 9.56 -7.13
N GLY A 194 -19.56 9.52 -8.19
CA GLY A 194 -19.65 10.59 -9.18
C GLY A 194 -20.14 11.91 -8.59
N VAL A 195 -21.18 11.86 -7.73
CA VAL A 195 -21.69 13.04 -7.02
C VAL A 195 -20.64 13.58 -6.05
N LEU A 196 -19.96 12.71 -5.30
CA LEU A 196 -18.92 13.13 -4.35
C LEU A 196 -17.72 13.78 -5.05
N ILE A 197 -17.26 13.22 -6.17
CA ILE A 197 -16.16 13.79 -6.97
C ILE A 197 -16.59 15.13 -7.59
N PHE A 198 -17.85 15.27 -8.01
CA PHE A 198 -18.36 16.54 -8.53
C PHE A 198 -18.38 17.64 -7.47
N ILE A 199 -18.75 17.31 -6.23
CA ILE A 199 -18.80 18.29 -5.12
C ILE A 199 -17.40 18.55 -4.55
N PHE A 200 -16.55 17.52 -4.46
CA PHE A 200 -15.20 17.61 -3.93
C PHE A 200 -14.20 16.99 -4.93
N PRO A 201 -13.77 17.77 -5.94
CA PRO A 201 -12.76 17.34 -6.91
C PRO A 201 -11.47 16.79 -6.29
N PRO A 202 -10.97 17.29 -5.12
CA PRO A 202 -9.79 16.72 -4.46
C PRO A 202 -9.93 15.27 -4.00
N LEU A 203 -11.14 14.70 -3.99
CA LEU A 203 -11.34 13.26 -3.74
C LEU A 203 -10.92 12.38 -4.92
N TYR A 204 -10.63 12.98 -6.08
CA TYR A 204 -10.18 12.27 -7.27
C TYR A 204 -8.70 11.87 -7.15
N GLY A 205 -8.39 10.61 -7.47
CA GLY A 205 -7.02 10.09 -7.56
C GLY A 205 -6.50 9.48 -6.27
N GLU A 206 -5.17 9.47 -6.12
CA GLU A 206 -4.44 8.74 -5.06
C GLU A 206 -4.24 9.57 -3.78
N GLY A 207 -4.62 10.85 -3.78
CA GLY A 207 -4.50 11.76 -2.64
C GLY A 207 -3.13 12.42 -2.44
N TYR A 208 -2.10 12.02 -3.19
CA TYR A 208 -0.74 12.60 -3.09
C TYR A 208 -0.67 14.08 -3.48
N GLU A 209 -1.47 14.51 -4.45
CA GLU A 209 -1.50 15.90 -4.89
C GLU A 209 -2.05 16.82 -3.80
N GLY A 210 -3.16 16.44 -3.17
CA GLY A 210 -3.74 17.19 -2.05
C GLY A 210 -2.82 17.21 -0.83
N PHE A 211 -2.18 16.08 -0.52
CA PHE A 211 -1.18 16.01 0.56
C PHE A 211 0.03 16.92 0.30
N THR A 212 0.59 16.88 -0.91
CA THR A 212 1.72 17.72 -1.30
C THR A 212 1.34 19.20 -1.33
N ALA A 213 0.10 19.55 -1.71
CA ALA A 213 -0.39 20.92 -1.69
C ALA A 213 -0.50 21.46 -0.25
N LEU A 214 -1.03 20.66 0.69
CA LEU A 214 -1.07 21.01 2.11
C LEU A 214 0.33 21.22 2.71
N MET A 215 1.28 20.34 2.39
CA MET A 215 2.64 20.47 2.90
C MET A 215 3.36 21.73 2.39
N HIS A 216 3.00 22.22 1.19
CA HIS A 216 3.54 23.47 0.65
C HIS A 216 2.69 24.71 1.00
N GLY A 217 1.69 24.58 1.89
CA GLY A 217 0.84 25.68 2.33
C GLY A 217 -0.15 26.20 1.27
N LYS A 218 -0.36 25.46 0.18
CA LYS A 218 -1.31 25.82 -0.89
C LYS A 218 -2.70 25.28 -0.54
N THR A 219 -3.44 26.02 0.26
CA THR A 219 -4.81 25.65 0.69
C THR A 219 -5.88 25.96 -0.35
N GLU A 220 -5.61 26.86 -1.31
CA GLU A 220 -6.57 27.29 -2.34
C GLU A 220 -6.91 26.20 -3.37
N THR A 221 -6.12 25.13 -3.46
CA THR A 221 -6.38 24.02 -4.39
C THR A 221 -7.26 22.92 -3.78
N LEU A 222 -7.64 23.05 -2.51
CA LEU A 222 -8.37 22.02 -1.75
C LEU A 222 -9.81 22.40 -1.43
N PHE A 223 -10.19 23.67 -1.61
CA PHE A 223 -11.51 24.22 -1.33
C PHE A 223 -12.01 25.04 -2.52
#